data_AF-A0A2G6DTR0-F1
#
_entry.id   AF-A0A2G6DTR0-F1
#
_cell.length_a   1.000
_cell.length_b   1.000
_cell.length_c   1.000
_cell.angle_alpha   90.00
_cell.angle_beta   90.00
_cell.angle_gamma   90.00
#
_symmetry.space_group_name_H-M   'P 1'
#
loop_
_entity.id
_entity.type
_entity.pdbx_description
1 polymer ?
#
loop_
_entity_poly.entity_id
_entity_poly.type
_entity_poly.pdbx_seq_one_letter_code
_entity_poly.pdbx_strand_id
1 'polypeptide(L)'
;YPDLVGTSVVWGWIEEGDPPGLGMYTASDVRVRLLEEFGMTMPGYVNALENVDFEAHVAGAEARNVDADVFVCQSGGDDLAALPGIGQMPAVRSGATVTLTDWSLSQPMQFPTPLSIPVAIEEFLPPLNEAAAAAKQSG
;
A
#
# COMPACT_ATOMS: atom_id res chain seq x y z
N TYR A 1 -8.10 9.21 -12.77
CA TYR A 1 -7.72 7.85 -12.37
C TYR A 1 -8.96 7.07 -11.95
N PRO A 2 -9.74 6.56 -12.91
CA PRO A 2 -11.02 5.89 -12.62
C PRO A 2 -10.83 4.54 -11.91
N ASP A 3 -9.68 3.89 -12.09
CA ASP A 3 -9.46 2.57 -11.52
C ASP A 3 -9.21 2.62 -10.01
N LEU A 4 -8.80 3.76 -9.47
CA LEU A 4 -8.61 3.97 -8.03
C LEU A 4 -9.94 3.94 -7.26
N VAL A 5 -11.02 4.42 -7.88
CA VAL A 5 -12.30 4.64 -7.20
C VAL A 5 -12.88 3.31 -6.72
N GLY A 6 -13.08 3.20 -5.41
CA GLY A 6 -13.64 2.03 -4.73
C GLY A 6 -12.67 0.85 -4.59
N THR A 7 -11.44 0.99 -5.05
CA THR A 7 -10.40 -0.05 -4.94
C THR A 7 -9.75 0.03 -3.56
N SER A 8 -9.59 -1.12 -2.90
CA SER A 8 -8.97 -1.19 -1.58
C SER A 8 -7.44 -1.12 -1.66
N VAL A 9 -6.81 -0.42 -0.71
CA VAL A 9 -5.35 -0.22 -0.72
C VAL A 9 -4.74 -0.37 0.66
N VAL A 10 -3.54 -0.96 0.69
CA VAL A 10 -2.67 -0.94 1.87
C VAL A 10 -1.36 -0.26 1.50
N TRP A 11 -0.91 0.65 2.35
CA TRP A 11 0.42 1.24 2.28
C TRP A 11 1.25 0.71 3.44
N GLY A 12 2.36 0.05 3.14
CA GLY A 12 3.26 -0.49 4.16
C GLY A 12 4.74 -0.52 3.79
N TRP A 13 5.51 -1.19 4.63
CA TRP A 13 6.93 -1.48 4.47
C TRP A 13 7.25 -2.88 4.98
N ILE A 14 8.39 -3.42 4.55
CA ILE A 14 8.88 -4.72 5.02
C ILE A 14 9.66 -4.51 6.32
N GLU A 15 9.32 -5.29 7.34
CA GLU A 15 10.01 -5.27 8.63
C GLU A 15 11.09 -6.35 8.68
N GLU A 16 12.20 -6.03 9.34
CA GLU A 16 13.24 -7.01 9.62
C GLU A 16 12.70 -8.16 10.48
N GLY A 17 13.03 -9.40 10.12
CA GLY A 17 12.57 -10.60 10.83
C GLY A 17 12.87 -11.90 10.08
N ASP A 18 12.61 -13.04 10.73
CA ASP A 18 12.67 -14.38 10.14
C ASP A 18 11.42 -15.20 10.52
N PRO A 19 10.35 -15.19 9.68
CA PRO A 19 10.24 -14.48 8.40
C PRO A 19 10.04 -12.95 8.59
N PRO A 20 10.36 -12.14 7.57
CA PRO A 20 10.10 -10.69 7.57
C PRO A 20 8.62 -10.36 7.85
N GLY A 21 8.40 -9.30 8.63
CA GLY A 21 7.08 -8.78 8.97
C GLY A 21 6.56 -7.76 7.97
N LEU A 22 5.33 -7.30 8.19
CA LEU A 22 4.69 -6.24 7.42
C LEU A 22 4.24 -5.12 8.35
N GLY A 23 4.87 -3.95 8.22
CA GLY A 23 4.40 -2.70 8.81
C GLY A 23 3.45 -2.00 7.85
N MET A 24 2.40 -1.38 8.35
CA MET A 24 1.39 -0.70 7.55
C MET A 24 0.87 0.56 8.21
N TYR A 25 0.48 1.54 7.40
CA TYR A 25 -0.16 2.76 7.87
C TYR A 25 -1.65 2.56 8.05
N THR A 26 -2.19 3.07 9.16
CA THR A 26 -3.61 2.98 9.51
C THR A 26 -4.39 4.18 8.95
N ALA A 27 -5.72 4.17 9.10
CA ALA A 27 -6.58 5.31 8.76
C ALA A 27 -6.24 6.61 9.52
N SER A 28 -5.46 6.51 10.60
CA SER A 28 -4.95 7.68 11.33
C SER A 28 -3.84 8.43 10.58
N ASP A 29 -3.13 7.78 9.64
CA ASP A 29 -2.01 8.37 8.89
C ASP A 29 -2.47 9.27 7.73
N VAL A 30 -1.74 10.35 7.49
CA VAL A 30 -2.04 11.34 6.44
C VAL A 30 -1.90 10.80 5.02
N ARG A 31 -1.01 9.81 4.80
CA ARG A 31 -0.87 9.14 3.51
C ARG A 31 -2.12 8.38 3.13
N VAL A 32 -2.69 7.67 4.10
CA VAL A 32 -3.91 6.88 3.92
C VAL A 32 -5.08 7.81 3.60
N ARG A 33 -5.25 8.90 4.37
CA ARG A 33 -6.28 9.91 4.11
C ARG A 33 -6.17 10.51 2.70
N LEU A 34 -4.96 10.76 2.22
CA LEU A 34 -4.75 11.25 0.85
C LEU A 34 -5.21 10.23 -0.21
N LEU A 35 -4.98 8.92 0.01
CA LEU A 35 -5.48 7.88 -0.90
C LEU A 35 -7.02 7.83 -0.92
N GLU A 36 -7.66 8.07 0.22
CA GLU A 36 -9.12 8.21 0.30
C GLU A 36 -9.63 9.44 -0.47
N GLU A 37 -8.91 10.57 -0.41
CA GLU A 37 -9.22 11.76 -1.23
C GLU A 37 -9.11 11.48 -2.74
N PHE A 38 -8.26 10.52 -3.14
CA PHE A 38 -8.19 10.02 -4.52
C PHE A 38 -9.23 8.93 -4.85
N GLY A 39 -10.10 8.60 -3.90
CA GLY A 39 -11.25 7.71 -4.09
C GLY A 39 -11.00 6.24 -3.76
N MET A 40 -9.83 5.89 -3.22
CA MET A 40 -9.55 4.54 -2.75
C MET A 40 -10.23 4.27 -1.40
N THR A 41 -10.23 3.02 -0.98
CA THR A 41 -10.80 2.60 0.31
C THR A 41 -9.78 1.81 1.13
N MET A 42 -9.94 1.80 2.45
CA MET A 42 -9.14 0.96 3.31
C MET A 42 -9.81 -0.40 3.54
N PRO A 43 -9.07 -1.52 3.47
CA PRO A 43 -9.64 -2.84 3.69
C PRO A 43 -10.09 -3.01 5.15
N GLY A 44 -11.10 -3.86 5.35
CA GLY A 44 -11.68 -4.10 6.68
C GLY A 44 -10.67 -4.58 7.71
N TYR A 45 -9.62 -5.29 7.28
CA TYR A 45 -8.51 -5.72 8.15
C TYR A 45 -7.78 -4.53 8.77
N VAL A 46 -7.45 -3.50 7.98
CA VAL A 46 -6.76 -2.30 8.48
C VAL A 46 -7.70 -1.44 9.33
N ASN A 47 -8.98 -1.34 8.96
CA ASN A 47 -9.97 -0.63 9.78
C ASN A 47 -10.21 -1.30 11.14
N ALA A 48 -10.06 -2.63 11.23
CA ALA A 48 -10.14 -3.34 12.51
C ALA A 48 -8.91 -3.12 13.40
N LEU A 49 -7.81 -2.61 12.83
CA LEU A 49 -6.59 -2.23 13.52
C LEU A 49 -6.60 -0.75 13.94
N GLU A 50 -7.77 -0.10 14.02
CA GLU A 50 -7.98 1.24 14.60
C GLU A 50 -7.56 1.28 16.09
N ASN A 51 -6.26 1.18 16.32
CA ASN A 51 -5.60 1.66 17.50
C ASN A 51 -5.34 3.17 17.31
N VAL A 52 -5.05 3.88 18.40
CA VAL A 52 -4.75 5.32 18.40
C VAL A 52 -3.50 5.65 17.54
N ASP A 53 -2.71 4.64 17.17
CA ASP A 53 -1.44 4.77 16.46
C ASP A 53 -1.61 4.85 14.93
N PHE A 54 -0.69 5.59 14.29
CA PHE A 54 -0.67 5.79 12.83
C PHE A 54 -0.14 4.56 12.07
N GLU A 55 0.41 3.59 12.79
CA GLU A 55 1.01 2.37 12.25
C GLU A 55 0.45 1.11 12.92
N ALA A 56 0.48 0.02 12.18
CA ALA A 56 0.20 -1.33 12.66
C ALA A 56 1.22 -2.32 12.11
N HIS A 57 1.46 -3.39 12.87
CA HIS A 57 2.47 -4.39 12.56
C HIS A 57 1.83 -5.77 12.48
N VAL A 58 2.16 -6.50 11.42
CA VAL A 58 1.64 -7.84 11.15
C VAL A 58 2.83 -8.79 11.02
N ALA A 59 2.81 -9.86 11.81
CA ALA A 59 3.81 -10.91 11.70
C ALA A 59 3.81 -11.52 10.27
N GLY A 60 4.98 -11.88 9.74
CA GLY A 60 5.11 -12.35 8.36
C GLY A 60 4.13 -13.46 7.97
N ALA A 61 3.91 -14.44 8.86
CA ALA A 61 2.97 -15.54 8.63
C ALA A 61 1.49 -15.10 8.50
N GLU A 62 1.13 -13.96 9.12
CA GLU A 62 -0.22 -13.41 9.12
C GLU A 62 -0.43 -12.35 8.03
N ALA A 63 0.63 -11.89 7.36
CA ALA A 63 0.56 -10.89 6.29
C ALA A 63 -0.38 -11.33 5.13
N ARG A 64 -0.52 -12.64 4.90
CA ARG A 64 -1.47 -13.21 3.93
C ARG A 64 -2.94 -12.88 4.20
N ASN A 65 -3.29 -12.46 5.43
CA ASN A 65 -4.65 -12.09 5.82
C ASN A 65 -4.97 -10.63 5.47
N VAL A 66 -3.98 -9.86 5.01
CA VAL A 66 -4.14 -8.49 4.55
C VAL A 66 -4.78 -8.52 3.17
N ASP A 67 -6.11 -8.50 3.17
CA ASP A 67 -6.93 -8.58 1.97
C ASP A 67 -7.17 -7.18 1.41
N ALA A 68 -6.38 -6.82 0.40
CA ALA A 68 -6.47 -5.56 -0.32
C ALA A 68 -6.23 -5.79 -1.81
N ASP A 69 -6.87 -4.97 -2.65
CA ASP A 69 -6.72 -5.02 -4.10
C ASP A 69 -5.33 -4.54 -4.52
N VAL A 70 -4.82 -3.48 -3.88
CA VAL A 70 -3.54 -2.85 -4.20
C VAL A 70 -2.63 -2.80 -2.98
N PHE A 71 -1.35 -3.11 -3.17
CA PHE A 71 -0.33 -2.95 -2.14
C PHE A 71 0.74 -1.94 -2.56
N VAL A 72 0.84 -0.83 -1.84
CA VAL A 72 1.92 0.16 -1.95
C VAL A 72 2.99 -0.19 -0.93
N CYS A 73 4.15 -0.65 -1.39
CA CYS A 73 5.24 -1.09 -0.52
C CYS A 73 6.43 -0.15 -0.60
N GLN A 74 6.82 0.42 0.54
CA GLN A 74 8.14 1.02 0.72
C GLN A 74 9.14 -0.12 0.91
N SER A 75 10.04 -0.31 -0.05
CA SER A 75 10.98 -1.43 -0.06
C SER A 75 12.32 -0.99 -0.65
N GLY A 76 13.41 -1.57 -0.14
CA GLY A 76 14.76 -1.39 -0.67
C GLY A 76 15.05 -2.19 -1.95
N GLY A 77 14.03 -2.74 -2.62
CA GLY A 77 14.18 -3.62 -3.77
C GLY A 77 13.96 -5.10 -3.44
N ASP A 78 13.17 -5.40 -2.42
CA ASP A 78 12.80 -6.76 -2.02
C ASP A 78 11.92 -7.42 -3.10
N ASP A 79 12.14 -8.71 -3.34
CA ASP A 79 11.22 -9.52 -4.13
C ASP A 79 10.03 -9.93 -3.25
N LEU A 80 8.98 -9.12 -3.28
CA LEU A 80 7.77 -9.32 -2.48
C LEU A 80 7.14 -10.71 -2.68
N ALA A 81 7.25 -11.27 -3.89
CA ALA A 81 6.69 -12.59 -4.20
C ALA A 81 7.45 -13.74 -3.50
N ALA A 82 8.73 -13.51 -3.15
CA ALA A 82 9.55 -14.48 -2.43
C ALA A 82 9.38 -14.43 -0.90
N LEU A 83 8.74 -13.37 -0.37
CA LEU A 83 8.58 -13.19 1.07
C LEU A 83 7.47 -14.08 1.64
N PRO A 84 7.72 -14.88 2.70
CA PRO A 84 6.68 -15.70 3.33
C PRO A 84 5.49 -14.88 3.83
N GLY A 85 4.28 -15.30 3.46
CA GLY A 85 3.03 -14.62 3.80
C GLY A 85 2.75 -13.37 2.96
N ILE A 86 3.71 -12.47 2.80
CA ILE A 86 3.59 -11.27 1.94
C ILE A 86 3.40 -11.68 0.48
N GLY A 87 4.20 -12.62 -0.04
CA GLY A 87 4.04 -13.15 -1.39
C GLY A 87 2.72 -13.90 -1.63
N GLN A 88 1.97 -14.18 -0.57
CA GLN A 88 0.65 -14.80 -0.63
C GLN A 88 -0.50 -13.79 -0.62
N MET A 89 -0.21 -12.52 -0.34
CA MET A 89 -1.22 -11.45 -0.38
C MET A 89 -1.86 -11.38 -1.78
N PRO A 90 -3.19 -11.20 -1.88
CA PRO A 90 -3.88 -11.09 -3.16
C PRO A 90 -3.25 -10.08 -4.12
N ALA A 91 -2.96 -8.87 -3.62
CA ALA A 91 -2.29 -7.81 -4.40
C ALA A 91 -0.91 -8.21 -4.93
N VAL A 92 -0.11 -8.97 -4.16
CA VAL A 92 1.22 -9.42 -4.61
C VAL A 92 1.09 -10.50 -5.67
N ARG A 93 0.14 -11.44 -5.49
CA ARG A 93 -0.09 -12.53 -6.45
C ARG A 93 -0.65 -12.05 -7.79
N SER A 94 -1.47 -10.99 -7.78
CA SER A 94 -2.03 -10.38 -8.99
C SER A 94 -1.08 -9.40 -9.67
N GLY A 95 0.06 -9.07 -9.04
CA GLY A 95 0.96 -8.02 -9.51
C GLY A 95 0.42 -6.61 -9.31
N ALA A 96 -0.66 -6.44 -8.53
CA ALA A 96 -1.24 -5.16 -8.16
C ALA A 96 -0.42 -4.48 -7.04
N THR A 97 0.88 -4.30 -7.28
CA THR A 97 1.82 -3.72 -6.33
C THR A 97 2.48 -2.47 -6.89
N VAL A 98 2.63 -1.45 -6.05
CA VAL A 98 3.48 -0.29 -6.32
C VAL A 98 4.65 -0.33 -5.36
N THR A 99 5.85 -0.64 -5.87
CA THR A 99 7.06 -0.68 -5.04
C THR A 99 7.78 0.65 -5.11
N LEU A 100 7.87 1.33 -3.98
CA LEU A 100 8.53 2.61 -3.83
C LEU A 100 10.01 2.39 -3.46
N THR A 101 10.83 2.12 -4.47
CA THR A 101 12.29 1.91 -4.31
C THR A 101 13.08 3.21 -4.34
N ASP A 102 12.53 4.26 -4.94
CA ASP A 102 13.13 5.59 -4.93
C ASP A 102 12.49 6.46 -3.84
N TRP A 103 13.36 7.07 -3.04
CA TRP A 103 12.97 8.04 -2.03
C TRP A 103 12.28 9.27 -2.67
N SER A 104 12.61 9.63 -3.91
CA SER A 104 12.03 10.76 -4.63
C SER A 104 10.51 10.65 -4.85
N LEU A 105 10.00 9.44 -5.10
CA LEU A 105 8.57 9.17 -5.30
C LEU A 105 7.80 9.02 -3.98
N SER A 106 8.47 8.51 -2.93
CA SER A 106 7.84 8.30 -1.63
C SER A 106 7.84 9.54 -0.73
N GLN A 107 8.85 10.40 -0.83
CA GLN A 107 9.00 11.59 0.02
C GLN A 107 7.85 12.60 -0.08
N PRO A 108 7.40 13.02 -1.27
CA PRO A 108 6.32 14.01 -1.40
C PRO A 108 4.99 13.50 -0.83
N MET A 109 4.86 12.16 -0.77
CA MET A 109 3.66 11.48 -0.27
C MET A 109 3.70 11.25 1.24
N GLN A 110 4.88 11.14 1.86
CA GLN A 110 4.99 10.97 3.32
C GLN A 110 4.36 12.14 4.09
N PHE A 111 4.49 13.36 3.56
CA PHE A 111 3.93 14.57 4.15
C PHE A 111 3.26 15.41 3.06
N PRO A 112 2.01 15.11 2.70
CA PRO A 112 1.36 15.80 1.60
C PRO A 112 1.14 17.28 1.93
N THR A 113 1.53 18.14 1.00
CA THR A 113 1.38 19.60 1.05
C THR A 113 0.85 20.09 -0.29
N PRO A 114 0.33 21.34 -0.40
CA PRO A 114 -0.06 21.90 -1.69
C PRO A 114 1.04 21.84 -2.76
N LEU A 115 2.31 21.86 -2.34
CA LEU A 115 3.45 21.75 -3.26
C LEU A 115 3.70 20.32 -3.73
N SER A 116 3.40 19.30 -2.91
CA SER A 116 3.63 17.90 -3.28
C SER A 116 2.48 17.28 -4.07
N ILE A 117 1.27 17.84 -4.00
CA ILE A 117 0.09 17.32 -4.73
C ILE A 117 0.31 17.21 -6.24
N PRO A 118 0.86 18.21 -6.96
CA PRO A 118 1.15 18.07 -8.39
C PRO A 118 2.07 16.88 -8.70
N VAL A 119 3.12 16.68 -7.90
CA VAL A 119 4.05 15.55 -8.04
C VAL A 119 3.33 14.23 -7.78
N ALA A 120 2.47 14.17 -6.76
CA ALA A 120 1.64 12.98 -6.49
C ALA A 120 0.78 12.61 -7.71
N ILE A 121 0.14 13.60 -8.33
CA ILE A 121 -0.73 13.40 -9.48
C ILE A 121 0.05 12.93 -10.71
N GLU A 122 1.25 13.47 -10.93
CA GLU A 122 2.06 13.19 -12.11
C GLU A 122 2.89 11.91 -12.00
N GLU A 123 3.37 11.56 -10.80
CA GLU A 123 4.35 10.50 -10.62
C GLU A 123 3.85 9.31 -9.78
N PHE A 124 2.95 9.55 -8.83
CA PHE A 124 2.46 8.50 -7.93
C PHE A 124 1.14 7.88 -8.38
N LEU A 125 0.19 8.68 -8.86
CA LEU A 125 -1.12 8.17 -9.29
C LEU A 125 -1.11 7.30 -10.56
N PRO A 126 -0.24 7.51 -11.56
CA PRO A 126 -0.19 6.62 -12.72
C PRO A 126 0.13 5.15 -12.36
N PRO A 127 1.24 4.81 -11.67
CA PRO A 127 1.53 3.42 -11.32
C PRO A 127 0.49 2.85 -10.35
N LEU A 128 -0.10 3.68 -9.49
CA LEU A 128 -1.19 3.26 -8.61
C LEU A 128 -2.47 2.88 -9.39
N ASN A 129 -2.83 3.65 -10.42
CA ASN A 129 -3.98 3.35 -11.26
C ASN A 129 -3.72 2.08 -12.09
N GLU A 130 -2.50 1.85 -12.57
CA GLU A 130 -2.13 0.62 -13.25
C GLU A 130 -2.27 -0.60 -12.34
N ALA A 131 -1.77 -0.51 -11.10
CA ALA A 131 -1.94 -1.57 -10.10
C ALA A 131 -3.43 -1.84 -9.80
N ALA A 132 -4.24 -0.78 -9.64
CA ALA A 132 -5.68 -0.91 -9.44
C ALA A 132 -6.39 -1.56 -10.65
N ALA A 133 -5.97 -1.24 -11.87
CA ALA A 133 -6.48 -1.87 -13.08
C ALA A 133 -6.12 -3.36 -13.18
N ALA A 134 -4.91 -3.75 -12.73
CA ALA A 134 -4.48 -5.14 -12.67
C ALA A 134 -5.27 -5.95 -11.63
N ALA A 135 -5.57 -5.37 -10.47
CA ALA A 135 -6.39 -5.99 -9.45
C ALA A 135 -7.79 -6.34 -9.97
N LYS A 136 -8.44 -5.40 -10.68
CA LYS A 136 -9.79 -5.59 -11.25
C LYS A 136 -9.87 -6.67 -12.34
N GLN A 137 -8.77 -6.96 -13.02
CA GLN A 137 -8.70 -8.01 -14.04
C GLN A 137 -8.46 -9.41 -13.46
N SER A 138 -8.03 -9.47 -12.19
CA SER A 138 -7.62 -10.70 -11.51
C SER A 138 -8.68 -11.27 -10.57
N GLY A 139 -9.77 -10.53 -10.33
CA GLY A 139 -10.95 -10.96 -9.55
C GLY A 139 -12.09 -11.46 -10.43
#